data_AF-A0AAU8RJN8-F1
#
_entry.id   AF-A0AAU8RJN8-F1
#
_cell.length_a   1.000
_cell.length_b   1.000
_cell.length_c   1.000
_cell.angle_alpha   90.00
_cell.angle_beta   90.00
_cell.angle_gamma   90.00
#
_symmetry.space_group_name_H-M   'P 1'
#
loop_
_entity.id
_entity.type
_entity.pdbx_description
1 polymer ?
#
loop_
_entity_poly.entity_id
_entity_poly.type
_entity_poly.pdbx_seq_one_letter_code
_entity_poly.pdbx_strand_id
1 'polypeptide(L)'
;MYLFHYLFSLGICILFAYLAFSDILKEQLGLIYLAALFLKLIFFAIVFKSAVFSETVIPRIDRFSMLIPLILFLFVEVLFISKILKKI
;
A
#
# COMPACT_ATOMS: atom_id res chain seq x y z
N MET A 1 -12.42 2.17 4.63
CA MET A 1 -11.43 2.21 3.55
C MET A 1 -10.16 2.99 3.93
N TYR A 2 -10.26 4.25 4.40
CA TYR A 2 -9.10 5.01 4.91
C TYR A 2 -8.32 4.27 6.01
N LEU A 3 -9.03 3.73 7.02
CA LEU A 3 -8.40 2.97 8.10
C LEU A 3 -7.65 1.72 7.60
N PHE A 4 -8.19 1.03 6.59
CA PHE A 4 -7.53 -0.12 5.98
C PHE A 4 -6.21 0.29 5.32
N HIS A 5 -6.23 1.33 4.48
CA HIS A 5 -5.01 1.82 3.85
C HIS A 5 -3.99 2.35 4.87
N TYR A 6 -4.46 3.04 5.92
CA TYR A 6 -3.60 3.50 7.01
C TYR A 6 -2.89 2.34 7.72
N LEU A 7 -3.64 1.35 8.20
CA LEU A 7 -3.06 0.20 8.93
C LEU A 7 -2.14 -0.64 8.04
N PHE A 8 -2.53 -0.86 6.77
CA PHE A 8 -1.71 -1.61 5.82
C PHE A 8 -0.40 -0.87 5.52
N SER A 9 -0.48 0.43 5.23
CA SER A 9 0.71 1.26 4.98
C SER A 9 1.62 1.37 6.21
N LEU A 10 1.04 1.51 7.40
CA LEU A 10 1.80 1.52 8.65
C LEU A 10 2.51 0.17 8.86
N GLY A 11 1.83 -0.94 8.60
CA GLY A 11 2.41 -2.28 8.62
C GLY A 11 3.58 -2.44 7.64
N ILE A 12 3.43 -1.98 6.40
CA ILE A 12 4.54 -1.96 5.41
C ILE A 12 5.71 -1.14 5.95
N CYS A 13 5.48 0.08 6.43
CA CYS A 13 6.54 0.94 6.94
C CYS A 13 7.30 0.30 8.12
N ILE A 14 6.60 -0.32 9.07
CA ILE A 14 7.23 -1.03 10.20
C ILE A 14 8.04 -2.24 9.71
N LEU A 15 7.45 -3.05 8.82
CA LEU A 15 8.14 -4.21 8.23
C LEU A 15 9.41 -3.79 7.50
N PHE A 16 9.34 -2.70 6.73
CA PHE A 16 10.49 -2.13 6.03
C PHE A 16 11.55 -1.57 6.95
N ALA A 17 11.14 -0.87 8.02
CA ALA A 17 12.06 -0.40 9.04
C ALA A 17 12.79 -1.57 9.71
N TYR A 18 12.12 -2.70 9.95
CA TYR A 18 12.74 -3.91 10.47
C TYR A 18 13.68 -4.58 9.45
N LEU A 19 13.23 -4.77 8.20
CA LEU A 19 14.01 -5.38 7.13
C LEU A 19 15.26 -4.55 6.77
N ALA A 20 15.19 -3.23 6.93
CA ALA A 20 16.31 -2.32 6.74
C ALA A 20 17.49 -2.57 7.70
N PHE A 21 17.31 -3.32 8.79
CA PHE A 21 18.44 -3.74 9.65
C PHE A 21 19.18 -4.98 9.11
N SER A 22 18.60 -5.72 8.16
CA SER A 22 19.22 -6.91 7.57
C SER A 22 20.08 -6.52 6.38
N ASP A 23 21.40 -6.67 6.48
CA ASP A 23 22.35 -6.30 5.43
C ASP A 23 22.10 -7.02 4.10
N ILE A 24 21.56 -8.25 4.15
CA ILE A 24 21.27 -9.06 2.96
C ILE A 24 20.02 -8.55 2.23
N LEU A 25 19.01 -8.10 2.98
CA LEU A 25 17.72 -7.71 2.42
C LEU A 25 17.69 -6.23 2.00
N LYS A 26 18.64 -5.41 2.48
CA LYS A 26 18.80 -4.00 2.12
C LYS A 26 18.82 -3.76 0.62
N GLU A 27 19.63 -4.51 -0.12
CA GLU A 27 19.76 -4.35 -1.58
C GLU A 27 18.47 -4.72 -2.33
N GLN A 28 17.63 -5.58 -1.74
CA GLN A 28 16.39 -6.06 -2.33
C GLN A 28 15.15 -5.30 -1.85
N LEU A 29 15.29 -4.31 -0.95
CA LEU A 29 14.16 -3.57 -0.37
C LEU A 29 13.25 -2.93 -1.44
N GLY A 30 13.82 -2.40 -2.52
CA GLY A 30 13.03 -1.84 -3.62
C GLY A 30 12.12 -2.89 -4.30
N LEU A 31 12.63 -4.12 -4.50
CA LEU A 31 11.86 -5.23 -5.06
C LEU A 31 10.81 -5.75 -4.08
N ILE A 32 11.18 -5.90 -2.80
CA ILE A 32 10.27 -6.28 -1.72
C ILE A 32 9.12 -5.27 -1.64
N TYR A 33 9.40 -3.98 -1.88
CA TYR A 33 8.38 -2.93 -1.78
C TYR A 33 7.38 -3.06 -2.91
N LEU A 34 7.87 -3.28 -4.13
CA LEU A 34 7.02 -3.51 -5.28
C LEU A 34 6.12 -4.75 -5.07
N ALA A 35 6.67 -5.84 -4.51
CA ALA A 35 5.88 -7.03 -4.16
C ALA A 35 4.81 -6.71 -3.09
N ALA A 36 5.17 -5.96 -2.04
CA ALA A 36 4.23 -5.54 -1.00
C ALA A 36 3.11 -4.65 -1.55
N LEU A 37 3.41 -3.81 -2.55
CA LEU A 37 2.44 -2.97 -3.24
C LEU A 37 1.43 -3.82 -4.03
N PHE A 38 1.89 -4.82 -4.80
CA PHE A 38 0.98 -5.76 -5.46
C PHE A 38 0.12 -6.52 -4.46
N LEU A 39 0.73 -7.00 -3.36
CA LEU A 39 0.01 -7.67 -2.29
C LEU A 39 -1.10 -6.76 -1.70
N LYS A 40 -0.80 -5.49 -1.45
CA LYS A 40 -1.77 -4.47 -0.98
C LYS A 40 -2.96 -4.32 -1.93
N LEU A 41 -2.70 -4.26 -3.23
CA LEU A 41 -3.75 -4.13 -4.25
C LEU A 41 -4.63 -5.39 -4.30
N ILE A 42 -4.03 -6.59 -4.20
CA ILE A 42 -4.78 -7.85 -4.15
C ILE A 42 -5.66 -7.91 -2.89
N PHE A 43 -5.09 -7.61 -1.71
CA PHE A 43 -5.84 -7.56 -0.46
C PHE A 43 -6.97 -6.53 -0.52
N PHE A 44 -6.70 -5.35 -1.08
CA PHE A 44 -7.72 -4.34 -1.29
C PHE A 44 -8.88 -4.86 -2.16
N ALA A 45 -8.58 -5.51 -3.29
CA ALA A 45 -9.58 -6.07 -4.19
C ALA A 45 -10.41 -7.19 -3.53
N ILE A 46 -9.80 -8.00 -2.66
CA ILE A 46 -10.50 -9.07 -1.92
C ILE A 46 -11.38 -8.49 -0.81
N VAL A 47 -10.82 -7.63 0.05
CA VAL A 47 -11.53 -7.06 1.21
C VAL A 47 -12.68 -6.15 0.78
N PHE A 48 -12.48 -5.37 -0.29
CA PHE A 48 -13.49 -4.45 -0.82
C PHE A 48 -14.16 -4.99 -2.08
N LYS A 49 -14.18 -6.32 -2.28
CA LYS A 49 -14.73 -6.96 -3.48
C LYS A 49 -16.15 -6.47 -3.81
N SER A 50 -17.02 -6.33 -2.82
CA SER A 50 -18.40 -5.87 -3.01
C SER A 50 -18.50 -4.41 -3.48
N ALA A 51 -17.53 -3.57 -3.12
CA ALA A 51 -17.48 -2.17 -3.53
C ALA A 51 -16.75 -1.98 -4.87
N VAL A 52 -15.73 -2.81 -5.14
CA VAL A 52 -14.94 -2.77 -6.38
C VAL A 52 -15.67 -3.46 -7.55
N PHE A 53 -16.30 -4.61 -7.29
CA PHE A 53 -16.97 -5.46 -8.28
C PHE A 53 -18.50 -5.53 -8.07
N SER A 54 -19.11 -4.52 -7.45
CA SER A 54 -20.57 -4.50 -7.30
C SER A 54 -21.26 -4.57 -8.65
N GLU A 55 -22.24 -5.47 -8.79
CA GLU A 55 -23.14 -5.51 -9.94
C GLU A 55 -24.28 -4.49 -9.83
N THR A 56 -24.48 -3.93 -8.64
CA THR A 56 -25.36 -2.77 -8.46
C THR A 56 -24.74 -1.54 -9.10
N VAL A 57 -25.56 -0.70 -9.73
CA VAL A 57 -25.12 0.55 -10.39
C VAL A 57 -24.68 1.56 -9.33
N ILE A 58 -23.54 1.32 -8.70
CA ILE A 58 -22.82 2.33 -7.93
C ILE A 58 -22.38 3.38 -8.96
N PRO A 59 -22.83 4.63 -8.83
CA PRO A 59 -22.48 5.66 -9.80
C PRO A 59 -20.96 5.76 -9.89
N ARG A 60 -20.46 5.85 -11.12
CA ARG A 60 -19.02 5.73 -11.43
C ARG A 60 -18.16 6.70 -10.60
N ILE A 61 -18.75 7.83 -10.18
CA ILE A 61 -18.14 8.83 -9.30
C ILE A 61 -17.74 8.28 -7.93
N ASP A 62 -18.53 7.38 -7.33
CA ASP A 62 -18.27 6.82 -6.00
C ASP A 62 -17.13 5.80 -6.04
N ARG A 63 -16.98 5.09 -7.16
CA ARG A 63 -15.81 4.22 -7.39
C ARG A 63 -14.52 5.02 -7.56
N PHE A 64 -14.56 6.21 -8.15
CA PHE A 64 -13.38 7.09 -8.23
C PHE A 64 -12.97 7.62 -6.86
N SER A 65 -13.94 7.89 -5.97
CA SER A 65 -13.66 8.31 -4.59
C SER A 65 -12.82 7.27 -3.83
N MET A 66 -12.95 5.99 -4.15
CA MET A 66 -12.15 4.91 -3.59
C MET A 66 -10.66 4.97 -3.99
N LEU A 67 -10.30 5.60 -5.11
CA LEU A 67 -8.90 5.74 -5.53
C LEU A 67 -8.16 6.83 -4.73
N ILE A 68 -8.88 7.83 -4.22
CA ILE A 68 -8.31 8.94 -3.45
C ILE A 68 -7.51 8.44 -2.22
N PRO A 69 -8.08 7.63 -1.31
CA PRO A 69 -7.31 7.10 -0.18
C PRO A 69 -6.15 6.22 -0.65
N LEU A 70 -6.34 5.39 -1.68
CA LEU A 70 -5.28 4.52 -2.18
C LEU A 70 -4.04 5.33 -2.61
N ILE A 71 -4.25 6.38 -3.43
CA ILE A 71 -3.17 7.24 -3.94
C ILE A 71 -2.53 8.03 -2.80
N LEU A 72 -3.34 8.59 -1.90
CA LEU A 72 -2.84 9.38 -0.77
C LEU A 72 -1.93 8.55 0.13
N PHE A 73 -2.35 7.35 0.51
CA PHE A 73 -1.54 6.48 1.36
C PHE A 73 -0.32 5.90 0.62
N LEU A 74 -0.43 5.58 -0.68
CA LEU A 74 0.73 5.19 -1.49
C LEU A 74 1.78 6.30 -1.56
N PHE A 75 1.36 7.54 -1.78
CA PHE A 75 2.29 8.67 -1.85
C PHE A 75 3.05 8.84 -0.54
N VAL A 76 2.34 8.84 0.59
CA VAL A 76 2.95 8.92 1.92
C VAL A 76 3.90 7.73 2.17
N GLU A 77 3.47 6.52 1.84
CA GLU A 77 4.25 5.29 1.99
C GLU A 77 5.57 5.36 1.20
N VAL A 78 5.53 5.73 -0.09
CA VAL A 78 6.74 5.90 -0.91
C VAL A 78 7.69 6.93 -0.31
N LEU A 79 7.20 8.03 0.26
CA LEU A 79 8.06 9.04 0.90
C LEU A 79 8.79 8.46 2.13
N PHE A 80 8.10 7.68 2.96
CA PHE A 80 8.71 7.02 4.12
C PHE A 80 9.72 5.97 3.70
N ILE A 81 9.35 5.08 2.78
CA ILE A 81 10.24 4.03 2.27
C ILE A 81 11.47 4.64 1.59
N SER A 82 11.29 5.67 0.76
CA SER A 82 12.40 6.37 0.10
C SER A 82 13.37 7.00 1.11
N LYS A 83 12.86 7.53 2.22
CA LYS A 83 13.71 8.04 3.32
C LYS A 83 14.45 6.92 4.04
N ILE A 84 13.82 5.76 4.25
CA ILE A 84 14.47 4.59 4.84
C ILE A 84 15.59 4.11 3.92
N LEU A 85 15.33 3.94 2.63
CA LEU A 85 16.32 3.49 1.65
C LEU A 85 17.49 4.48 1.48
N LYS A 86 17.23 5.79 1.52
CA LYS A 86 18.27 6.81 1.33
C LYS A 86 19.12 7.08 2.58
N LYS A 87 18.63 6.68 3.75
CA LYS A 87 19.34 6.84 5.03
C LYS A 87 20.22 5.61 5.37
N ILE A 88 20.01 4.52 4.64
CA ILE A 88 20.92 3.36 4.54
C ILE A 88 22.06 3.76 3.60
#